data_AF-A0A843F802-F1
#
_entry.id   AF-A0A843F802-F1
#
_cell.length_a   1.000
_cell.length_b   1.000
_cell.length_c   1.000
_cell.angle_alpha   90.00
_cell.angle_beta   90.00
_cell.angle_gamma   90.00
#
_symmetry.space_group_name_H-M   'P 1'
#
loop_
_entity.id
_entity.type
_entity.pdbx_description
1 polymer ?
#
loop_
_entity_poly.entity_id
_entity_poly.type
_entity_poly.pdbx_seq_one_letter_code
_entity_poly.pdbx_strand_id
1 'polypeptide(L)'
;MDLTNKLENFWECITKNNKEDDIYSEISFQHELGIYLRDVLSKDYKVQFEHNVDFFFDTTEDFVKKEIDLVVYKCDGDKKYSLHAIELKYPKNGRVPDTMYDFVKDIKFMEQLKKEGFDNTYCITIVKTEDHLFYSGPKTDGIYQYFRTNKEIHKEIYQQTGKGKKTDDPTWNPIENKNYYHIDGKYLIEWRPVCNKKWMMYQIKTNNDD
;
A
#
# COMPACT_ATOMS: atom_id res chain seq x y z
N MET A 1 -7.97 8.18 15.78
CA MET A 1 -8.62 8.97 14.71
C MET A 1 -8.52 8.16 13.43
N ASP A 2 -9.53 8.19 12.57
CA ASP A 2 -9.40 7.62 11.23
C ASP A 2 -8.77 8.64 10.29
N LEU A 3 -7.68 8.28 9.60
CA LEU A 3 -6.99 9.13 8.65
C LEU A 3 -7.65 9.16 7.27
N THR A 4 -8.61 8.29 6.98
CA THR A 4 -9.23 8.13 5.66
C THR A 4 -9.63 9.47 5.04
N ASN A 5 -10.44 10.27 5.72
CA ASN A 5 -10.88 11.57 5.20
C ASN A 5 -9.72 12.55 4.94
N LYS A 6 -8.66 12.50 5.76
CA LYS A 6 -7.49 13.36 5.56
C LYS A 6 -6.71 12.94 4.31
N LEU A 7 -6.52 11.63 4.13
CA LEU A 7 -5.85 11.05 2.96
C LEU A 7 -6.65 11.27 1.67
N GLU A 8 -7.98 11.20 1.71
CA GLU A 8 -8.80 11.54 0.54
C GLU A 8 -8.72 13.05 0.21
N ASN A 9 -8.78 13.90 1.22
CA ASN A 9 -8.69 15.36 1.04
C ASN A 9 -7.31 15.84 0.56
N PHE A 10 -6.26 15.01 0.64
CA PHE A 10 -4.94 15.32 0.08
C PHE A 10 -5.03 15.64 -1.41
N TRP A 11 -5.82 14.86 -2.17
CA TRP A 11 -5.96 15.06 -3.62
C TRP A 11 -6.66 16.36 -3.96
N GLU A 12 -7.65 16.77 -3.16
CA GLU A 12 -8.26 18.08 -3.31
C GLU A 12 -7.26 19.20 -3.05
N CYS A 13 -6.42 19.06 -2.01
CA CYS A 13 -5.38 20.04 -1.69
C CYS A 13 -4.38 20.18 -2.84
N ILE A 14 -3.87 19.07 -3.37
CA ILE A 14 -2.92 19.06 -4.49
C ILE A 14 -3.54 19.71 -5.73
N THR A 15 -4.78 19.34 -6.07
CA THR A 15 -5.46 19.86 -7.26
C THR A 15 -5.80 21.34 -7.13
N LYS A 16 -6.33 21.79 -5.98
CA LYS A 16 -6.70 23.20 -5.75
C LYS A 16 -5.48 24.14 -5.78
N ASN A 17 -4.31 23.63 -5.42
CA ASN A 17 -3.07 24.40 -5.38
C ASN A 17 -2.19 24.23 -6.65
N ASN A 18 -2.66 23.51 -7.67
CA ASN A 18 -1.91 23.20 -8.90
C ASN A 18 -0.53 22.55 -8.62
N LYS A 19 -0.49 21.60 -7.69
CA LYS A 19 0.74 20.90 -7.25
C LYS A 19 0.87 19.48 -7.78
N GLU A 20 0.06 19.08 -8.76
CA GLU A 20 0.03 17.72 -9.29
C GLU A 20 1.37 17.27 -9.89
N ASP A 21 2.15 18.22 -10.40
CA ASP A 21 3.47 17.96 -11.00
C ASP A 21 4.58 17.84 -9.95
N ASP A 22 4.35 18.26 -8.71
CA ASP A 22 5.27 18.03 -7.58
C ASP A 22 5.30 16.52 -7.21
N ILE A 23 4.27 15.76 -7.61
CA ILE A 23 4.17 14.30 -7.43
C ILE A 23 4.65 13.57 -8.69
N TYR A 24 5.97 13.53 -8.91
CA TYR A 24 6.64 12.87 -10.04
C TYR A 24 7.45 11.62 -9.66
N SER A 25 7.45 11.24 -8.39
CA SER A 25 8.15 10.08 -7.86
C SER A 25 7.54 9.60 -6.55
N GLU A 26 7.98 8.44 -6.07
CA GLU A 26 7.57 7.91 -4.77
C GLU A 26 8.05 8.81 -3.62
N ILE A 27 9.31 9.27 -3.69
CA ILE A 27 9.90 10.19 -2.71
C ILE A 27 9.13 11.52 -2.68
N SER A 28 8.83 12.09 -3.85
CA SER A 28 8.09 13.36 -3.88
C SER A 28 6.63 13.19 -3.44
N PHE A 29 6.00 12.05 -3.76
CA PHE A 29 4.69 11.69 -3.21
C PHE A 29 4.72 11.60 -1.68
N GLN A 30 5.70 10.90 -1.12
CA GLN A 30 5.89 10.75 0.31
C GLN A 30 6.06 12.10 0.99
N HIS A 31 6.94 12.96 0.49
CA HIS A 31 7.16 14.30 1.04
C HIS A 31 5.92 15.19 0.99
N GLU A 32 5.24 15.28 -0.16
CA GLU A 32 4.04 16.12 -0.28
C GLU A 32 2.93 15.64 0.65
N LEU A 33 2.70 14.33 0.74
CA LEU A 33 1.69 13.77 1.64
C LEU A 33 2.07 14.00 3.11
N GLY A 34 3.33 13.76 3.47
CA GLY A 34 3.81 13.95 4.85
C GLY A 34 3.76 15.41 5.30
N ILE A 35 4.09 16.36 4.43
CA ILE A 35 3.96 17.81 4.69
C ILE A 35 2.49 18.17 4.87
N TYR A 36 1.63 17.76 3.94
CA TYR A 36 0.20 17.99 4.05
C TYR A 36 -0.37 17.45 5.36
N LEU A 37 -0.01 16.24 5.77
CA LEU A 37 -0.47 15.64 7.03
C LEU A 37 0.02 16.45 8.24
N ARG A 38 1.25 16.98 8.23
CA ARG A 38 1.74 17.87 9.29
C ARG A 38 0.91 19.15 9.41
N ASP A 39 0.43 19.67 8.29
CA ASP A 39 -0.35 20.92 8.25
C ASP A 39 -1.80 20.73 8.69
N VAL A 40 -2.43 19.59 8.35
CA VAL A 40 -3.88 19.37 8.59
C VAL A 40 -4.21 18.61 9.87
N LEU A 41 -3.21 18.02 10.53
CA LEU A 41 -3.37 17.32 11.80
C LEU A 41 -3.16 18.27 12.99
N SER A 42 -3.73 17.92 14.15
CA SER A 42 -3.45 18.70 15.37
C SER A 42 -1.97 18.59 15.73
N LYS A 43 -1.46 19.61 16.45
CA LYS A 43 -0.05 19.64 16.90
C LYS A 43 0.35 18.47 17.81
N ASP A 44 -0.62 17.71 18.32
CA ASP A 44 -0.37 16.52 19.15
C ASP A 44 0.08 15.31 18.31
N TYR A 45 -0.16 15.34 16.99
CA TYR A 45 0.27 14.30 16.08
C TYR A 45 1.69 14.58 15.57
N LYS A 46 2.51 13.55 15.61
CA LYS A 46 3.79 13.48 14.90
C LYS A 46 3.56 12.76 13.58
N VAL A 47 4.17 13.29 12.52
CA VAL A 47 4.27 12.65 11.19
C VAL A 47 5.75 12.46 10.90
N GLN A 48 6.17 11.21 10.82
CA GLN A 48 7.55 10.83 10.57
C GLN A 48 7.66 10.01 9.30
N PHE A 49 8.83 10.11 8.67
CA PHE A 49 9.18 9.46 7.42
C PHE A 49 10.14 8.31 7.72
N GLU A 50 10.08 7.23 6.95
CA GLU A 50 11.10 6.17 6.89
C GLU A 50 11.49 5.66 8.28
N HIS A 51 10.60 4.86 8.89
CA HIS A 51 10.88 4.22 10.16
C HIS A 51 10.93 2.71 10.05
N ASN A 52 11.98 2.14 10.64
CA ASN A 52 12.09 0.70 10.80
C ASN A 52 11.05 0.17 11.81
N VAL A 53 10.48 -1.01 11.54
CA VAL A 53 9.54 -1.70 12.44
C VAL A 53 10.12 -1.95 13.84
N ASP A 54 11.43 -2.12 13.97
CA ASP A 54 12.14 -2.34 15.24
C ASP A 54 12.04 -1.13 16.19
N PHE A 55 11.63 0.04 15.68
CA PHE A 55 11.35 1.21 16.51
C PHE A 55 10.01 1.10 17.27
N PHE A 56 9.11 0.22 16.82
CA PHE A 56 7.77 0.04 17.38
C PHE A 56 7.59 -1.31 18.08
N PHE A 57 8.35 -2.33 17.68
CA PHE A 57 8.18 -3.70 18.15
C PHE A 57 9.52 -4.34 18.50
N ASP A 58 9.51 -5.22 19.51
CA ASP A 58 10.73 -5.93 19.94
C ASP A 58 11.06 -7.13 19.04
N THR A 59 10.05 -7.77 18.46
CA THR A 59 10.19 -8.97 17.60
C THR A 59 9.69 -8.66 16.21
N THR A 60 10.56 -8.79 15.20
CA THR A 60 10.22 -8.37 13.84
C THR A 60 10.60 -9.37 12.76
N GLU A 61 11.14 -10.55 13.07
CA GLU A 61 11.68 -11.47 12.06
C GLU A 61 10.65 -11.89 10.99
N ASP A 62 9.38 -11.97 11.37
CA ASP A 62 8.30 -12.43 10.51
C ASP A 62 7.73 -11.35 9.57
N PHE A 63 8.15 -10.09 9.70
CA PHE A 63 7.67 -9.04 8.80
C PHE A 63 8.22 -9.19 7.38
N VAL A 64 7.35 -9.06 6.38
CA VAL A 64 7.73 -9.16 4.95
C VAL A 64 8.56 -7.96 4.46
N LYS A 65 8.54 -6.86 5.22
CA LYS A 65 9.29 -5.61 5.01
C LYS A 65 9.74 -5.05 6.36
N LYS A 66 10.72 -4.15 6.35
CA LYS A 66 11.27 -3.57 7.59
C LYS A 66 11.07 -2.07 7.72
N GLU A 67 10.95 -1.35 6.62
CA GLU A 67 10.76 0.10 6.62
C GLU A 67 9.30 0.47 6.35
N ILE A 68 8.81 1.48 7.07
CA ILE A 68 7.49 2.09 6.91
C ILE A 68 7.69 3.50 6.36
N ASP A 69 7.05 3.80 5.23
CA ASP A 69 7.22 5.09 4.53
C ASP A 69 6.78 6.28 5.38
N LEU A 70 5.59 6.21 5.97
CA LEU A 70 5.04 7.25 6.83
C LEU A 70 4.38 6.66 8.07
N VAL A 71 4.70 7.24 9.22
CA VAL A 71 4.04 6.93 10.49
C VAL A 71 3.43 8.19 11.09
N VAL A 72 2.17 8.08 11.50
CA VAL A 72 1.41 9.14 12.18
C VAL A 72 1.00 8.64 13.55
N TYR A 73 1.35 9.36 14.61
CA TYR A 73 1.03 8.95 15.97
C TYR A 73 1.00 10.11 16.95
N LYS A 74 0.41 9.89 18.12
CA LYS A 74 0.51 10.79 19.27
C LYS A 74 1.52 10.27 20.28
N CYS A 75 2.07 11.19 21.07
CA CYS A 75 2.92 10.86 22.22
C CYS A 75 2.35 11.42 23.51
N ASP A 76 2.54 10.66 24.59
CA ASP A 76 2.49 11.15 25.96
C ASP A 76 3.73 10.61 26.69
N GLY A 77 4.73 11.47 26.88
CA GLY A 77 6.09 11.04 27.19
C GLY A 77 6.63 10.09 26.14
N ASP A 78 7.11 8.92 26.58
CA ASP A 78 7.65 7.85 25.70
C ASP A 78 6.56 6.95 25.11
N LYS A 79 5.31 7.05 25.59
CA LYS A 79 4.20 6.22 25.12
C LYS A 79 3.66 6.74 23.80
N LYS A 80 3.53 5.84 22.83
CA LYS A 80 2.93 6.11 21.52
C LYS A 80 1.51 5.54 21.49
N TYR A 81 0.57 6.27 20.90
CA TYR A 81 -0.82 5.85 20.75
C TYR A 81 -1.45 6.50 19.51
N SER A 82 -2.59 5.99 19.03
CA SER A 82 -3.15 6.39 17.73
C SER A 82 -2.12 6.20 16.62
N LEU A 83 -1.49 5.02 16.59
CA LEU A 83 -0.38 4.68 15.73
C LEU A 83 -0.91 4.26 14.36
N HIS A 84 -0.54 5.00 13.33
CA HIS A 84 -0.99 4.78 11.96
C HIS A 84 0.20 4.64 11.03
N ALA A 85 0.15 3.67 10.11
CA ALA A 85 1.17 3.45 9.09
C ALA A 85 0.56 3.72 7.72
N ILE A 86 1.33 4.32 6.83
CA ILE A 86 0.95 4.52 5.44
C ILE A 86 2.12 4.05 4.59
N GLU A 87 1.83 3.11 3.70
CA GLU A 87 2.72 2.63 2.66
C GLU A 87 2.34 3.27 1.33
N LEU A 88 3.33 3.75 0.60
CA LEU A 88 3.16 4.54 -0.60
C LEU A 88 3.78 3.82 -1.79
N LYS A 89 3.16 4.03 -2.95
CA LYS A 89 3.71 3.50 -4.19
C LYS A 89 3.53 4.46 -5.34
N TYR A 90 4.63 4.73 -6.05
CA TYR A 90 4.62 5.41 -7.35
C TYR A 90 5.40 4.55 -8.35
N PRO A 91 4.76 3.59 -9.01
CA PRO A 91 5.41 2.76 -10.02
C PRO A 91 6.04 3.63 -11.12
N LYS A 92 7.29 3.32 -11.46
CA LYS A 92 7.97 3.89 -12.62
C LYS A 92 8.27 2.79 -13.63
N ASN A 93 8.28 3.17 -14.91
CA ASN A 93 8.80 2.36 -16.01
C ASN A 93 8.01 1.05 -16.27
N GLY A 94 6.72 0.99 -15.88
CA GLY A 94 5.80 -0.06 -16.34
C GLY A 94 6.23 -1.50 -16.07
N ARG A 95 6.90 -1.79 -14.94
CA ARG A 95 7.31 -3.16 -14.53
C ARG A 95 6.11 -4.02 -14.12
N VAL A 96 5.24 -4.30 -15.08
CA VAL A 96 4.04 -5.14 -14.93
C VAL A 96 4.38 -6.54 -15.47
N PRO A 97 4.11 -7.64 -14.73
CA PRO A 97 3.31 -7.71 -13.51
C PRO A 97 4.06 -7.55 -12.19
N ASP A 98 5.39 -7.50 -12.17
CA ASP A 98 6.18 -7.57 -10.92
C ASP A 98 5.73 -6.54 -9.87
N THR A 99 5.48 -5.29 -10.28
CA THR A 99 5.01 -4.25 -9.37
C THR A 99 3.58 -4.49 -8.85
N MET A 100 2.74 -5.25 -9.55
CA MET A 100 1.45 -5.67 -9.00
C MET A 100 1.61 -6.64 -7.83
N TYR A 101 2.65 -7.50 -7.87
CA TYR A 101 2.99 -8.36 -6.74
C TYR A 101 3.62 -7.56 -5.58
N ASP A 102 4.39 -6.51 -5.88
CA ASP A 102 4.86 -5.58 -4.85
C ASP A 102 3.69 -4.93 -4.10
N PHE A 103 2.59 -4.56 -4.79
CA PHE A 103 1.40 -4.03 -4.11
C PHE A 103 0.77 -5.03 -3.14
N VAL A 104 0.75 -6.32 -3.50
CA VAL A 104 0.24 -7.39 -2.61
C VAL A 104 1.15 -7.56 -1.40
N LYS A 105 2.47 -7.44 -1.58
CA LYS A 105 3.45 -7.43 -0.48
C LYS A 105 3.19 -6.27 0.48
N ASP A 106 2.91 -5.09 -0.07
CA ASP A 106 2.62 -3.86 0.69
C ASP A 106 1.33 -4.03 1.52
N ILE A 107 0.27 -4.64 0.94
CA ILE A 107 -0.94 -5.02 1.70
C ILE A 107 -0.59 -5.98 2.84
N LYS A 108 0.19 -7.04 2.57
CA LYS A 108 0.56 -7.99 3.62
C LYS A 108 1.35 -7.33 4.74
N PHE A 109 2.24 -6.41 4.40
CA PHE A 109 3.00 -5.65 5.38
C PHE A 109 2.10 -4.79 6.27
N MET A 110 1.13 -4.09 5.69
CA MET A 110 0.16 -3.29 6.45
C MET A 110 -0.77 -4.16 7.33
N GLU A 111 -1.10 -5.39 6.91
CA GLU A 111 -1.79 -6.38 7.77
C GLU A 111 -0.94 -6.77 8.98
N GLN A 112 0.36 -7.02 8.79
CA GLN A 112 1.28 -7.36 9.88
C GLN A 112 1.40 -6.21 10.88
N LEU A 113 1.59 -4.97 10.41
CA LEU A 113 1.67 -3.80 11.30
C LEU A 113 0.39 -3.62 12.13
N LYS A 114 -0.78 -3.78 11.51
CA LYS A 114 -2.07 -3.66 12.20
C LYS A 114 -2.23 -4.77 13.25
N LYS A 115 -1.89 -6.01 12.90
CA LYS A 115 -1.94 -7.15 13.81
C LYS A 115 -1.03 -6.97 15.03
N GLU A 116 0.17 -6.40 14.85
CA GLU A 116 1.14 -6.20 15.94
C GLU A 116 0.84 -4.98 16.81
N GLY A 117 -0.06 -4.07 16.40
CA GLY A 117 -0.57 -3.02 17.29
C GLY A 117 -0.77 -1.63 16.68
N PHE A 118 -0.60 -1.46 15.36
CA PHE A 118 -1.05 -0.22 14.72
C PHE A 118 -2.58 -0.15 14.67
N ASP A 119 -3.15 1.02 14.98
CA ASP A 119 -4.59 1.23 15.00
C ASP A 119 -5.19 1.20 13.57
N ASN A 120 -4.57 1.93 12.64
CA ASN A 120 -4.95 1.95 11.24
C ASN A 120 -3.72 1.91 10.34
N THR A 121 -3.77 1.08 9.29
CA THR A 121 -2.70 1.00 8.31
C THR A 121 -3.29 1.17 6.91
N TYR A 122 -2.53 1.82 6.04
CA TYR A 122 -3.00 2.23 4.72
C TYR A 122 -1.98 1.88 3.65
N CYS A 123 -2.44 1.41 2.49
CA CYS A 123 -1.65 1.37 1.26
C CYS A 123 -2.21 2.41 0.30
N ILE A 124 -1.38 3.29 -0.25
CA ILE A 124 -1.78 4.28 -1.25
C ILE A 124 -0.86 4.15 -2.46
N THR A 125 -1.44 3.87 -3.62
CA THR A 125 -0.70 3.83 -4.88
C THR A 125 -1.22 4.90 -5.81
N ILE A 126 -0.30 5.57 -6.50
CA ILE A 126 -0.60 6.47 -7.60
C ILE A 126 0.17 6.03 -8.85
N VAL A 127 -0.52 6.00 -9.98
CA VAL A 127 0.04 5.68 -11.30
C VAL A 127 -0.28 6.81 -12.26
N LYS A 128 0.60 7.08 -13.21
CA LYS A 128 0.25 8.01 -14.29
C LYS A 128 -0.80 7.39 -15.20
N THR A 129 -1.63 8.22 -15.81
CA THR A 129 -2.64 7.74 -16.77
C THR A 129 -1.98 7.06 -17.97
N GLU A 130 -0.78 7.49 -18.39
CA GLU A 130 -0.02 6.82 -19.46
C GLU A 130 0.37 5.37 -19.13
N ASP A 131 0.57 5.04 -17.85
CA ASP A 131 0.90 3.69 -17.34
C ASP A 131 -0.35 2.80 -17.19
N HIS A 132 -1.19 2.80 -18.22
CA HIS A 132 -2.49 2.14 -18.23
C HIS A 132 -2.46 0.63 -18.01
N LEU A 133 -1.30 -0.01 -18.17
CA LEU A 133 -1.10 -1.45 -17.93
C LEU A 133 -1.39 -1.87 -16.49
N PHE A 134 -1.42 -0.96 -15.52
CA PHE A 134 -1.84 -1.30 -14.16
C PHE A 134 -3.35 -1.57 -14.04
N TYR A 135 -4.17 -0.86 -14.79
CA TYR A 135 -5.62 -0.85 -14.61
C TYR A 135 -6.42 -1.25 -15.87
N SER A 136 -5.73 -1.51 -16.98
CA SER A 136 -6.34 -1.94 -18.23
C SER A 136 -5.37 -2.78 -19.05
N GLY A 137 -5.91 -3.60 -19.96
CA GLY A 137 -5.15 -4.44 -20.86
C GLY A 137 -5.86 -5.75 -21.17
N PRO A 138 -5.38 -6.52 -22.16
CA PRO A 138 -6.07 -7.71 -22.64
C PRO A 138 -6.02 -8.90 -21.67
N LYS A 139 -5.03 -8.94 -20.75
CA LYS A 139 -4.94 -9.99 -19.72
C LYS A 139 -5.77 -9.62 -18.50
N THR A 140 -6.65 -10.52 -18.07
CA THR A 140 -7.51 -10.36 -16.88
C THR A 140 -7.47 -11.59 -15.97
N ASP A 141 -6.42 -12.40 -16.09
CA ASP A 141 -6.14 -13.61 -15.32
C ASP A 141 -4.91 -13.43 -14.41
N GLY A 142 -4.59 -14.41 -13.57
CA GLY A 142 -3.42 -14.35 -12.68
C GLY A 142 -3.46 -13.16 -11.73
N ILE A 143 -2.39 -12.36 -11.66
CA ILE A 143 -2.39 -11.13 -10.84
C ILE A 143 -3.24 -10.02 -11.45
N TYR A 144 -3.41 -9.98 -12.77
CA TYR A 144 -4.12 -8.91 -13.47
C TYR A 144 -5.60 -8.82 -13.10
N GLN A 145 -6.22 -9.95 -12.78
CA GLN A 145 -7.64 -10.01 -12.43
C GLN A 145 -7.97 -9.08 -11.23
N TYR A 146 -7.04 -8.92 -10.29
CA TYR A 146 -7.27 -8.09 -9.11
C TYR A 146 -7.25 -6.60 -9.41
N PHE A 147 -6.44 -6.18 -10.40
CA PHE A 147 -6.23 -4.75 -10.71
C PHE A 147 -7.09 -4.24 -11.87
N ARG A 148 -7.60 -5.14 -12.71
CA ARG A 148 -8.33 -4.81 -13.96
C ARG A 148 -9.78 -5.28 -13.97
N THR A 149 -10.23 -5.95 -12.91
CA THR A 149 -11.60 -6.46 -12.76
C THR A 149 -12.07 -6.24 -11.33
N ASN A 150 -13.32 -6.59 -11.02
CA ASN A 150 -13.90 -6.45 -9.68
C ASN A 150 -13.56 -7.63 -8.75
N LYS A 151 -12.39 -8.28 -8.93
CA LYS A 151 -11.98 -9.39 -8.07
C LYS A 151 -11.15 -8.88 -6.90
N GLU A 152 -11.53 -9.28 -5.69
CA GLU A 152 -10.82 -8.93 -4.47
C GLU A 152 -9.48 -9.66 -4.35
N ILE A 153 -8.46 -8.97 -3.84
CA ILE A 153 -7.25 -9.59 -3.31
C ILE A 153 -7.59 -10.21 -1.96
N HIS A 154 -7.39 -11.52 -1.83
CA HIS A 154 -7.55 -12.26 -0.57
C HIS A 154 -6.89 -13.63 -0.67
N LYS A 155 -6.62 -14.27 0.48
CA LYS A 155 -6.02 -15.61 0.59
C LYS A 155 -4.66 -15.70 -0.10
N GLU A 156 -4.32 -16.85 -0.67
CA GLU A 156 -3.01 -17.09 -1.28
C GLU A 156 -2.87 -16.41 -2.64
N ILE A 157 -1.94 -15.47 -2.72
CA ILE A 157 -1.53 -14.82 -3.97
C ILE A 157 -0.12 -15.31 -4.32
N TYR A 158 -0.03 -16.16 -5.34
CA TYR A 158 1.23 -16.74 -5.80
C TYR A 158 1.95 -15.82 -6.78
N GLN A 159 3.21 -15.48 -6.48
CA GLN A 159 4.10 -14.79 -7.40
C GLN A 159 4.57 -15.75 -8.49
N GLN A 160 4.29 -15.39 -9.74
CA GLN A 160 4.87 -16.12 -10.88
C GLN A 160 6.32 -15.69 -11.05
N THR A 161 7.27 -16.52 -10.61
CA THR A 161 8.70 -16.25 -10.80
C THR A 161 9.20 -16.93 -12.09
N GLY A 162 9.69 -16.12 -13.03
CA GLY A 162 10.50 -16.58 -14.17
C GLY A 162 9.77 -17.24 -15.35
N LYS A 163 10.44 -17.27 -16.51
CA LYS A 163 9.98 -17.92 -17.74
C LYS A 163 9.72 -19.42 -17.48
N GLY A 164 8.46 -19.82 -17.38
CA GLY A 164 8.05 -21.16 -17.80
C GLY A 164 7.73 -22.22 -16.76
N LYS A 165 7.07 -21.91 -15.64
CA LYS A 165 6.25 -22.92 -14.97
C LYS A 165 4.83 -22.43 -14.83
N LYS A 166 4.00 -22.84 -15.80
CA LYS A 166 2.55 -22.70 -15.73
C LYS A 166 2.07 -23.49 -14.51
N THR A 167 0.97 -23.04 -13.91
CA THR A 167 0.17 -23.77 -12.92
C THR A 167 -0.28 -25.15 -13.38
N ASP A 168 -0.09 -25.46 -14.66
CA ASP A 168 -0.49 -26.69 -15.34
C ASP A 168 0.66 -27.72 -15.41
N ASP A 169 1.84 -27.40 -14.87
CA ASP A 169 2.94 -28.34 -14.70
C ASP A 169 2.66 -29.23 -13.48
N PRO A 170 2.45 -30.55 -13.65
CA PRO A 170 2.19 -31.48 -12.55
C PRO A 170 3.38 -31.63 -11.56
N THR A 171 4.54 -31.03 -11.87
CA THR A 171 5.69 -30.92 -10.95
C THR A 171 5.75 -29.59 -10.20
N TRP A 172 4.78 -28.69 -10.42
CA TRP A 172 4.65 -27.46 -9.65
C TRP A 172 4.13 -27.76 -8.26
N ASN A 173 5.02 -27.73 -7.26
CA ASN A 173 4.67 -27.86 -5.85
C ASN A 173 4.69 -26.46 -5.19
N PRO A 174 3.52 -25.91 -4.79
CA PRO A 174 3.45 -24.63 -4.09
C PRO A 174 4.10 -24.65 -2.70
N ILE A 175 4.33 -25.83 -2.11
CA ILE A 175 4.88 -25.98 -0.76
C ILE A 175 6.40 -25.73 -0.74
N GLU A 176 7.11 -26.06 -1.83
CA GLU A 176 8.56 -25.88 -1.92
C GLU A 176 8.97 -24.47 -2.39
N ASN A 177 8.07 -23.79 -3.13
CA ASN A 177 8.28 -22.43 -3.60
C ASN A 177 7.57 -21.43 -2.68
N LYS A 178 8.28 -20.89 -1.69
CA LYS A 178 7.83 -19.86 -0.72
C LYS A 178 7.43 -18.49 -1.34
N ASN A 179 6.99 -18.46 -2.60
CA ASN A 179 6.72 -17.24 -3.35
C ASN A 179 5.22 -16.93 -3.36
N TYR A 180 4.59 -16.84 -2.19
CA TYR A 180 3.22 -16.38 -2.06
C TYR A 180 3.04 -15.49 -0.84
N TYR A 181 2.00 -14.66 -0.88
CA TYR A 181 1.50 -13.95 0.29
C TYR A 181 0.12 -14.48 0.64
N HIS A 182 -0.09 -14.84 1.90
CA HIS A 182 -1.42 -15.11 2.43
C HIS A 182 -2.01 -13.79 2.94
N ILE A 183 -3.05 -13.31 2.27
CA ILE A 183 -3.76 -12.07 2.59
C ILE A 183 -4.99 -12.40 3.42
N ASP A 184 -5.03 -11.91 4.65
CA ASP A 184 -6.07 -12.24 5.62
C ASP A 184 -7.40 -11.53 5.30
N GLY A 185 -7.31 -10.26 4.88
CA GLY A 185 -8.44 -9.42 4.49
C GLY A 185 -8.90 -9.62 3.04
N LYS A 186 -9.88 -8.78 2.66
CA LYS A 186 -10.41 -8.71 1.28
C LYS A 186 -10.33 -7.28 0.78
N TYR A 187 -9.64 -7.09 -0.33
CA TYR A 187 -9.37 -5.76 -0.86
C TYR A 187 -9.78 -5.66 -2.32
N LEU A 188 -10.80 -4.84 -2.60
CA LEU A 188 -11.22 -4.52 -3.95
C LEU A 188 -10.43 -3.32 -4.47
N ILE A 189 -9.85 -3.45 -5.65
CA ILE A 189 -9.08 -2.39 -6.28
C ILE A 189 -9.99 -1.44 -7.04
N GLU A 190 -10.01 -0.19 -6.61
CA GLU A 190 -10.76 0.88 -7.26
C GLU A 190 -9.81 2.00 -7.69
N TRP A 191 -9.53 2.08 -8.98
CA TRP A 191 -8.72 3.15 -9.55
C TRP A 191 -9.54 4.43 -9.73
N ARG A 192 -9.24 5.44 -8.92
CA ARG A 192 -9.88 6.76 -8.94
C ARG A 192 -9.04 7.75 -9.74
N PRO A 193 -9.61 8.55 -10.65
CA PRO A 193 -8.86 9.55 -11.39
C PRO A 193 -8.45 10.72 -10.48
N VAL A 194 -7.26 11.28 -10.71
CA VAL A 194 -6.80 12.55 -10.13
C VAL A 194 -5.85 13.24 -11.13
N CYS A 195 -6.26 14.39 -11.66
CA CYS A 195 -5.53 15.10 -12.72
C CYS A 195 -5.14 14.14 -13.89
N ASN A 196 -3.85 14.07 -14.24
CA ASN A 196 -3.28 13.16 -15.24
C ASN A 196 -2.83 11.80 -14.68
N LYS A 197 -3.36 11.41 -13.51
CA LYS A 197 -2.99 10.19 -12.77
C LYS A 197 -4.24 9.42 -12.35
N LYS A 198 -4.03 8.19 -11.90
CA LYS A 198 -5.01 7.40 -11.15
C LYS A 198 -4.42 6.98 -9.83
N TRP A 199 -5.23 6.89 -8.80
CA TRP A 199 -4.81 6.44 -7.49
C TRP A 199 -5.77 5.40 -6.92
N MET A 200 -5.28 4.65 -5.94
CA MET A 200 -6.06 3.71 -5.15
C MET A 200 -5.58 3.80 -3.70
N MET A 201 -6.48 3.51 -2.76
CA MET A 201 -6.16 3.45 -1.34
C MET A 201 -6.92 2.30 -0.68
N TYR A 202 -6.23 1.61 0.23
CA TYR A 202 -6.81 0.58 1.08
C TYR A 202 -6.53 0.95 2.52
N GLN A 203 -7.58 1.01 3.34
CA GLN A 203 -7.44 0.92 4.78
C GLN A 203 -7.53 -0.56 5.17
N ILE A 204 -6.53 -1.06 5.87
CA ILE A 204 -6.55 -2.44 6.35
C ILE A 204 -7.52 -2.54 7.52
N LYS A 205 -8.49 -3.43 7.38
CA LYS A 205 -9.45 -3.80 8.41
C LYS A 205 -9.11 -5.17 8.97
N THR A 206 -9.30 -5.35 10.25
CA THR A 206 -9.30 -6.67 10.90
C THR A 206 -10.73 -7.17 11.02
N ASN A 207 -10.91 -8.48 11.22
CA ASN A 207 -12.24 -9.08 11.44
C ASN A 207 -12.98 -8.51 12.67
N ASN A 208 -12.33 -7.71 13.52
CA ASN A 208 -12.94 -7.04 14.66
C ASN A 208 -13.40 -5.60 14.36
N ASP A 209 -13.18 -5.10 13.14
CA ASP A 209 -13.48 -3.73 12.72
C ASP A 209 -14.82 -3.59 11.95
N ASP A 210 -15.57 -4.69 11.79
CA ASP A 210 -16.92 -4.76 11.19
C ASP A 210 -17.99 -5.04 12.26
#